data_AF-A0A399ZDD1-F1
#
_entry.id   AF-A0A399ZDD1-F1
#
_cell.length_a   1.000
_cell.length_b   1.000
_cell.length_c   1.000
_cell.angle_alpha   90.00
_cell.angle_beta   90.00
_cell.angle_gamma   90.00
#
_symmetry.space_group_name_H-M   'P 1'
#
loop_
_entity.id
_entity.type
_entity.pdbx_description
1 polymer ?
#
loop_
_entity_poly.entity_id
_entity_poly.type
_entity_poly.pdbx_seq_one_letter_code
_entity_poly.pdbx_strand_id
1 'polypeptide(L)'
;MQTYFTRKALFFHLNLAKVLKKPSKKDASAQAQEVDKDLISPEMQKKRYEAAMEFVKELQEKIPLVNGKPHAGTVLAIAARIAGTNLYRAMNYSHAVEPGVVVLSEEVNQAWPQLMNLFAFYCKQNGIDVMAKPVVTEFPEKDKPLMTTEQVQAEYQDQYDKIMKKYGLDYLNAARAGMVVSSIVFQYHITSAKDIDPYIGAGIIAMGIVEGAKTVPPPLKSGN
;
A
#
# COMPACT_ATOMS: atom_id res chain seq x y z
N MET A 1 8.81 -25.04 -6.29
CA MET A 1 8.47 -23.82 -5.55
C MET A 1 7.04 -23.43 -5.92
N GLN A 2 6.10 -23.43 -4.97
CA GLN A 2 4.69 -23.15 -5.25
C GLN A 2 4.49 -21.63 -5.25
N THR A 3 4.04 -21.06 -6.36
CA THR A 3 3.80 -19.61 -6.47
C THR A 3 2.43 -19.26 -5.88
N TYR A 4 2.39 -18.39 -4.88
CA TYR A 4 1.19 -18.12 -4.08
C TYR A 4 0.20 -17.16 -4.75
N PHE A 5 0.66 -16.15 -5.49
CA PHE A 5 -0.20 -15.05 -5.98
C PHE A 5 -0.50 -15.09 -7.51
N THR A 6 -0.17 -16.16 -8.23
CA THR A 6 -0.07 -16.15 -9.72
C THR A 6 -1.27 -16.67 -10.51
N ARG A 7 -2.34 -17.23 -9.92
CA ARG A 7 -3.36 -17.93 -10.74
C ARG A 7 -4.70 -17.21 -10.99
N LYS A 8 -5.00 -16.05 -10.42
CA LYS A 8 -6.26 -15.30 -10.70
C LYS A 8 -6.18 -13.76 -10.60
N ALA A 9 -5.01 -13.15 -10.84
CA ALA A 9 -4.87 -11.68 -10.82
C ALA A 9 -5.20 -10.97 -12.16
N LEU A 10 -5.70 -11.68 -13.16
CA LEU A 10 -6.17 -11.04 -14.41
C LEU A 10 -7.65 -10.68 -14.27
N PHE A 11 -7.97 -9.42 -13.95
CA PHE A 11 -9.13 -8.69 -14.48
C PHE A 11 -9.09 -7.20 -14.08
N PHE A 12 -7.95 -6.52 -14.29
CA PHE A 12 -7.93 -5.05 -14.29
C PHE A 12 -8.25 -4.55 -15.71
N HIS A 13 -9.53 -4.49 -16.07
CA HIS A 13 -9.98 -3.64 -17.18
C HIS A 13 -10.28 -2.25 -16.62
N LEU A 14 -9.30 -1.35 -16.72
CA LEU A 14 -9.43 0.05 -16.35
C LEU A 14 -10.50 0.73 -17.21
N ASN A 15 -11.62 1.11 -16.60
CA ASN A 15 -12.59 2.02 -17.21
C ASN A 15 -13.04 3.08 -16.18
N LEU A 16 -12.07 3.91 -15.75
CA LEU A 16 -12.25 4.95 -14.71
C LEU A 16 -13.08 6.16 -15.15
N ALA A 17 -13.15 6.46 -16.46
CA ALA A 17 -13.76 7.69 -16.97
C ALA A 17 -15.27 7.82 -16.67
N LYS A 18 -15.95 6.71 -16.32
CA LYS A 18 -17.39 6.70 -16.02
C LYS A 18 -17.75 6.95 -14.55
N VAL A 19 -16.81 6.80 -13.62
CA VAL A 19 -17.14 6.67 -12.18
C VAL A 19 -16.76 7.90 -11.35
N LEU A 20 -15.82 8.73 -11.84
CA LEU A 20 -15.64 10.10 -11.33
C LEU A 20 -16.74 11.02 -11.90
N LYS A 21 -18.01 10.73 -11.59
CA LYS A 21 -19.08 11.69 -11.80
C LYS A 21 -18.86 12.88 -10.86
N LYS A 22 -18.84 14.08 -11.43
CA LYS A 22 -18.84 15.37 -10.71
C LYS A 22 -19.80 15.30 -9.51
N PRO A 23 -19.41 15.78 -8.32
CA PRO A 23 -20.38 16.01 -7.26
C PRO A 23 -21.47 16.95 -7.79
N SER A 24 -22.72 16.58 -7.49
CA SER A 24 -23.91 17.40 -7.72
C SER A 24 -23.65 18.83 -7.23
N LYS A 25 -23.96 19.82 -8.07
CA LYS A 25 -23.92 21.24 -7.73
C LYS A 25 -24.92 21.52 -6.60
N LYS A 26 -24.47 21.43 -5.35
CA LYS A 26 -24.95 22.21 -4.20
C LYS A 26 -23.95 21.96 -3.07
N ASP A 27 -23.60 23.03 -2.37
CA ASP A 27 -22.57 23.14 -1.34
C ASP A 27 -21.15 23.33 -1.90
N ALA A 28 -20.99 24.46 -2.59
CA ALA A 28 -19.69 25.06 -2.84
C ALA A 28 -19.23 25.83 -1.59
N SER A 29 -18.28 25.27 -0.86
CA SER A 29 -17.29 26.04 -0.10
C SER A 29 -15.90 25.51 -0.42
N ALA A 30 -15.02 26.45 -0.80
CA ALA A 30 -13.73 26.29 -1.46
C ALA A 30 -12.77 25.26 -0.83
N GLN A 31 -12.46 24.22 -1.60
CA GLN A 31 -11.12 23.87 -2.10
C GLN A 31 -11.29 22.70 -3.07
N ALA A 32 -11.52 23.01 -4.35
CA ALA A 32 -11.47 22.00 -5.39
C ALA A 32 -10.01 21.54 -5.52
N GLN A 33 -9.64 20.43 -4.87
CA GLN A 33 -8.38 19.74 -5.12
C GLN A 33 -8.29 19.50 -6.63
N GLU A 34 -7.25 20.04 -7.28
CA GLU A 34 -6.88 19.60 -8.62
C GLU A 34 -6.73 18.09 -8.56
N VAL A 35 -7.54 17.38 -9.35
CA VAL A 35 -7.41 15.93 -9.49
C VAL A 35 -6.02 15.69 -10.06
N ASP A 36 -5.15 15.09 -9.25
CA ASP A 36 -3.79 14.76 -9.64
C ASP A 36 -3.82 13.97 -10.97
N LYS A 37 -3.30 14.60 -12.03
CA LYS A 37 -3.29 14.06 -13.39
C LYS A 37 -2.55 12.72 -13.46
N ASP A 38 -1.58 12.49 -12.58
CA ASP A 38 -0.78 11.25 -12.53
C ASP A 38 -1.53 10.12 -11.82
N LEU A 39 -2.51 10.43 -10.98
CA LEU A 39 -3.41 9.43 -10.40
C LEU A 39 -4.25 8.76 -11.49
N ILE A 40 -4.74 9.54 -12.45
CA ILE A 40 -5.68 9.10 -13.50
C ILE A 40 -5.01 8.72 -14.83
N SER A 41 -3.72 9.03 -15.02
CA SER A 41 -2.99 8.68 -16.25
C SER A 41 -2.91 7.16 -16.47
N PRO A 42 -3.41 6.63 -17.61
CA PRO A 42 -3.32 5.20 -17.92
C PRO A 42 -1.88 4.68 -17.99
N GLU A 43 -0.95 5.49 -18.49
CA GLU A 43 0.47 5.12 -18.57
C GLU A 43 1.07 4.96 -17.16
N MET A 44 0.83 5.93 -16.27
CA MET A 44 1.30 5.86 -14.89
C MET A 44 0.65 4.70 -14.11
N GLN A 45 -0.63 4.44 -14.35
CA GLN A 45 -1.31 3.27 -13.76
C GLN A 45 -0.67 1.95 -14.23
N LYS A 46 -0.34 1.83 -15.51
CA LYS A 46 0.37 0.67 -16.05
C LYS A 46 1.75 0.51 -15.39
N LYS A 47 2.55 1.57 -15.31
CA LYS A 47 3.86 1.54 -14.65
C LYS A 47 3.76 1.11 -13.18
N ARG A 48 2.82 1.68 -12.42
CA ARG A 48 2.56 1.31 -11.02
C ARG A 48 2.17 -0.17 -10.89
N TYR A 49 1.32 -0.67 -11.79
CA TYR A 49 0.91 -2.06 -11.78
C TYR A 49 2.05 -3.02 -12.13
N GLU A 50 2.83 -2.74 -13.17
CA GLU A 50 3.96 -3.58 -13.56
C GLU A 50 5.04 -3.62 -12.47
N ALA A 51 5.37 -2.47 -11.89
CA ALA A 51 6.28 -2.39 -10.73
C ALA A 51 5.76 -3.16 -9.52
N ALA A 52 4.46 -3.04 -9.21
CA ALA A 52 3.82 -3.79 -8.14
C ALA A 52 3.88 -5.30 -8.38
N MET A 53 3.61 -5.76 -9.61
CA MET A 53 3.69 -7.17 -9.97
C MET A 53 5.10 -7.73 -9.89
N GLU A 54 6.11 -6.94 -10.27
CA GLU A 54 7.52 -7.31 -10.09
C GLU A 54 7.85 -7.44 -8.60
N PHE A 55 7.45 -6.49 -7.78
CA PHE A 55 7.68 -6.57 -6.33
C PHE A 55 6.90 -7.71 -5.67
N VAL A 56 5.68 -8.02 -6.08
CA VAL A 56 4.91 -9.16 -5.56
C VAL A 56 5.64 -10.48 -5.80
N LYS A 57 6.35 -10.64 -6.93
CA LYS A 57 7.17 -11.83 -7.19
C LYS A 57 8.33 -11.92 -6.21
N GLU A 58 9.06 -10.83 -6.01
CA GLU A 58 10.17 -10.77 -5.06
C GLU A 58 9.71 -10.99 -3.61
N LEU A 59 8.56 -10.41 -3.25
CA LEU A 59 7.94 -10.61 -1.95
C LEU A 59 7.63 -12.08 -1.69
N GLN A 60 7.15 -12.84 -2.69
CA GLN A 60 6.88 -14.28 -2.54
C GLN A 60 8.12 -15.09 -2.15
N GLU A 61 9.29 -14.69 -2.63
CA GLU A 61 10.55 -15.42 -2.36
C GLU A 61 11.00 -15.25 -0.91
N LYS A 62 10.60 -14.14 -0.28
CA LYS A 62 11.02 -13.74 1.08
C LYS A 62 9.86 -13.59 2.05
N ILE A 63 8.71 -14.18 1.74
CA ILE A 63 7.51 -13.99 2.53
C ILE A 63 7.62 -14.78 3.84
N PRO A 64 7.35 -14.18 5.01
CA PRO A 64 7.35 -14.93 6.26
C PRO A 64 6.27 -16.01 6.24
N LEU A 65 6.68 -17.25 6.51
CA LEU A 65 5.78 -18.40 6.56
C LEU A 65 5.50 -18.78 8.01
N VAL A 66 4.24 -19.01 8.33
CA VAL A 66 3.78 -19.63 9.58
C VAL A 66 3.12 -20.94 9.20
N ASN A 67 3.62 -22.06 9.75
CA ASN A 67 3.16 -23.41 9.41
C ASN A 67 3.17 -23.69 7.89
N GLY A 68 4.21 -23.20 7.19
CA GLY A 68 4.40 -23.40 5.75
C GLY A 68 3.49 -22.54 4.84
N LYS A 69 2.77 -21.56 5.38
CA LYS A 69 1.89 -20.66 4.60
C LYS A 69 2.19 -19.18 4.89
N PRO A 70 2.00 -18.27 3.92
CA PRO A 70 2.11 -16.84 4.18
C PRO A 70 1.17 -16.38 5.30
N HIS A 71 1.71 -15.69 6.30
CA HIS A 71 0.91 -15.17 7.41
C HIS A 71 0.17 -13.88 7.02
N ALA A 72 -1.16 -13.93 6.88
CA ALA A 72 -1.97 -12.85 6.33
C ALA A 72 -1.66 -11.47 6.91
N GLY A 73 -1.68 -11.33 8.24
CA GLY A 73 -1.41 -10.05 8.90
C GLY A 73 -0.02 -9.49 8.60
N THR A 74 0.99 -10.35 8.57
CA THR A 74 2.37 -9.92 8.26
C THR A 74 2.53 -9.49 6.82
N VAL A 75 1.96 -10.25 5.88
CA VAL A 75 2.04 -9.95 4.44
C VAL A 75 1.35 -8.64 4.09
N LEU A 76 0.15 -8.42 4.64
CA LEU A 76 -0.59 -7.18 4.49
C LEU A 76 0.21 -6.00 5.06
N ALA A 77 0.74 -6.14 6.28
CA ALA A 77 1.53 -5.10 6.92
C ALA A 77 2.81 -4.77 6.15
N ILE A 78 3.51 -5.76 5.58
CA ILE A 78 4.70 -5.52 4.74
C ILE A 78 4.35 -4.59 3.57
N ALA A 79 3.31 -4.94 2.81
CA ALA A 79 2.91 -4.14 1.65
C ALA A 79 2.50 -2.70 2.04
N ALA A 80 1.72 -2.57 3.11
CA ALA A 80 1.24 -1.28 3.60
C ALA A 80 2.35 -0.39 4.16
N ARG A 81 3.27 -0.95 4.97
CA ARG A 81 4.39 -0.22 5.56
C ARG A 81 5.39 0.24 4.53
N ILE A 82 5.61 -0.54 3.47
CA ILE A 82 6.45 -0.10 2.34
C ILE A 82 5.80 1.06 1.58
N ALA A 83 4.48 1.03 1.39
CA ALA A 83 3.76 2.17 0.81
C ALA A 83 3.88 3.42 1.70
N GLY A 84 3.64 3.28 3.01
CA GLY A 84 3.81 4.37 3.98
C GLY A 84 5.24 4.90 4.00
N THR A 85 6.24 4.02 3.96
CA THR A 85 7.66 4.39 3.93
C THR A 85 8.01 5.23 2.70
N ASN A 86 7.41 4.95 1.55
CA ASN A 86 7.57 5.79 0.36
C ASN A 86 6.80 7.11 0.47
N LEU A 87 5.64 7.11 1.14
CA LEU A 87 4.94 8.35 1.45
C LEU A 87 5.80 9.25 2.35
N TYR A 88 6.44 8.69 3.38
CA TYR A 88 7.40 9.43 4.22
C TYR A 88 8.48 10.10 3.36
N ARG A 89 9.10 9.36 2.45
CA ARG A 89 10.15 9.89 1.56
C ARG A 89 9.62 10.97 0.61
N ALA A 90 8.39 10.83 0.13
CA ALA A 90 7.77 11.83 -0.75
C ALA A 90 7.56 13.18 -0.05
N MET A 91 7.44 13.21 1.28
CA MET A 91 7.27 14.45 2.03
C MET A 91 8.58 15.24 2.20
N ASN A 92 9.73 14.68 1.82
CA ASN A 92 11.04 15.34 1.91
C ASN A 92 11.31 16.01 3.26
N TYR A 93 11.04 15.31 4.37
CA TYR A 93 11.30 15.84 5.71
C TYR A 93 12.75 16.34 5.83
N SER A 94 12.90 17.62 6.19
CA SER A 94 14.17 18.34 6.20
C SER A 94 15.04 18.08 7.43
N HIS A 95 14.56 17.28 8.38
CA HIS A 95 15.27 17.04 9.64
C HIS A 95 16.00 15.70 9.61
N ALA A 96 17.29 15.73 9.94
CA ALA A 96 18.09 14.54 10.18
C ALA A 96 17.64 13.88 11.49
N VAL A 97 16.56 13.11 11.39
CA VAL A 97 16.04 12.30 12.50
C VAL A 97 16.61 10.89 12.36
N GLU A 98 16.94 10.26 13.48
CA GLU A 98 17.46 8.89 13.49
C GLU A 98 16.41 7.90 12.96
N PRO A 99 16.82 6.86 12.20
CA PRO A 99 15.92 5.78 11.79
C PRO A 99 15.19 5.13 12.98
N GLY A 100 13.92 4.78 12.79
CA GLY A 100 13.06 4.20 13.81
C GLY A 100 12.30 5.21 14.68
N VAL A 101 12.64 6.51 14.62
CA VAL A 101 11.89 7.55 15.35
C VAL A 101 10.50 7.74 14.74
N VAL A 102 9.51 7.96 15.60
CA VAL A 102 8.15 8.34 15.17
C VAL A 102 8.06 9.85 14.98
N VAL A 103 7.63 10.27 13.80
CA VAL A 103 7.42 11.67 13.43
C VAL A 103 5.94 12.01 13.48
N LEU A 104 5.62 13.10 14.16
CA LEU A 104 4.30 13.73 14.07
C LEU A 104 4.29 14.64 12.85
N SER A 105 3.42 14.32 11.90
CA SER A 105 3.30 15.07 10.65
C SER A 105 1.83 15.25 10.28
N GLU A 106 1.47 16.51 10.03
CA GLU A 106 0.15 16.86 9.53
C GLU A 106 0.02 16.54 8.04
N GLU A 107 1.10 16.65 7.29
CA GLU A 107 1.18 16.26 5.89
C GLU A 107 0.85 14.77 5.72
N VAL A 108 1.37 13.92 6.60
CA VAL A 108 1.02 12.49 6.62
C VAL A 108 -0.43 12.29 6.99
N ASN A 109 -0.96 13.00 8.00
CA ASN A 109 -2.37 12.93 8.38
C ASN A 109 -3.32 13.23 7.20
N GLN A 110 -2.90 14.12 6.29
CA GLN A 110 -3.66 14.49 5.10
C GLN A 110 -3.44 13.55 3.91
N ALA A 111 -2.25 12.96 3.77
CA ALA A 111 -1.88 12.15 2.61
C ALA A 111 -2.24 10.67 2.75
N TRP A 112 -2.11 10.08 3.95
CA TRP A 112 -2.40 8.65 4.14
C TRP A 112 -3.85 8.26 3.80
N PRO A 113 -4.90 9.09 4.07
CA PRO A 113 -6.26 8.75 3.66
C PRO A 113 -6.41 8.64 2.14
N GLN A 114 -5.59 9.35 1.37
CA GLN A 114 -5.61 9.25 -0.10
C GLN A 114 -5.09 7.88 -0.57
N LEU A 115 -4.05 7.34 0.10
CA LEU A 115 -3.59 5.99 -0.16
C LEU A 115 -4.65 4.95 0.22
N MET A 116 -5.32 5.14 1.37
CA MET A 116 -6.40 4.25 1.80
C MET A 116 -7.58 4.27 0.81
N ASN A 117 -7.96 5.45 0.29
CA ASN A 117 -8.99 5.58 -0.74
C ASN A 117 -8.59 4.86 -2.04
N LEU A 118 -7.32 4.92 -2.44
CA LEU A 118 -6.80 4.18 -3.60
C LEU A 118 -6.86 2.67 -3.39
N PHE A 119 -6.47 2.18 -2.20
CA PHE A 119 -6.63 0.78 -1.83
C PHE A 119 -8.09 0.34 -1.86
N ALA A 120 -8.99 1.11 -1.23
CA ALA A 120 -10.42 0.84 -1.21
C ALA A 120 -11.03 0.82 -2.61
N PHE A 121 -10.56 1.70 -3.50
CA PHE A 121 -10.95 1.70 -4.91
C PHE A 121 -10.61 0.36 -5.58
N TYR A 122 -9.38 -0.14 -5.43
CA TYR A 122 -8.98 -1.44 -5.98
C TYR A 122 -9.74 -2.61 -5.36
N CYS A 123 -10.03 -2.59 -4.06
CA CYS A 123 -10.87 -3.59 -3.41
C CYS A 123 -12.29 -3.59 -3.97
N LYS A 124 -12.89 -2.41 -4.16
CA LYS A 124 -14.25 -2.27 -4.69
C LYS A 124 -14.37 -2.77 -6.13
N GLN A 125 -13.34 -2.57 -6.95
CA GLN A 125 -13.27 -3.17 -8.30
C GLN A 125 -13.31 -4.71 -8.27
N ASN A 126 -12.86 -5.31 -7.17
CA ASN A 126 -12.92 -6.76 -6.93
C ASN A 126 -14.15 -7.19 -6.09
N GLY A 127 -15.12 -6.30 -5.90
CA GLY A 127 -16.38 -6.59 -5.22
C GLY A 127 -16.34 -6.55 -3.68
N ILE A 128 -15.27 -6.02 -3.08
CA ILE A 128 -15.12 -5.92 -1.63
C ILE A 128 -15.16 -4.44 -1.22
N ASP A 129 -16.21 -4.03 -0.50
CA ASP A 129 -16.31 -2.68 0.08
C ASP A 129 -15.68 -2.64 1.48
N VAL A 130 -14.38 -2.36 1.52
CA VAL A 130 -13.60 -2.31 2.78
C VAL A 130 -13.90 -1.06 3.63
N MET A 131 -14.59 -0.07 3.06
CA MET A 131 -14.96 1.18 3.76
C MET A 131 -16.39 1.15 4.30
N ALA A 132 -17.11 0.03 4.13
CA ALA A 132 -18.48 -0.12 4.62
C ALA A 132 -18.60 -0.17 6.16
N LYS A 133 -17.48 -0.32 6.87
CA LYS A 133 -17.40 -0.32 8.34
C LYS A 133 -16.25 0.58 8.81
N PRO A 134 -16.29 1.06 10.06
CA PRO A 134 -15.14 1.72 10.67
C PRO A 134 -13.87 0.86 10.60
N VAL A 135 -12.73 1.52 10.44
CA VAL A 135 -11.41 0.86 10.41
C VAL A 135 -11.17 0.15 11.74
N VAL A 136 -10.82 -1.13 11.66
CA VAL A 136 -10.43 -1.93 12.83
C VAL A 136 -9.01 -1.54 13.25
N THR A 137 -8.81 -1.22 14.52
CA THR A 137 -7.48 -0.85 15.08
C THR A 137 -6.94 -1.87 16.08
N GLU A 138 -7.78 -2.82 16.52
CA GLU A 138 -7.39 -3.92 17.41
C GLU A 138 -7.56 -5.25 16.66
N PHE A 139 -6.47 -6.01 16.57
CA PHE A 139 -6.43 -7.25 15.80
C PHE A 139 -6.36 -8.48 16.73
N PRO A 140 -7.07 -9.57 16.41
CA PRO A 140 -6.86 -10.85 17.07
C PRO A 140 -5.38 -11.27 17.00
N GLU A 141 -4.87 -11.96 18.02
CA GLU A 141 -3.46 -12.40 18.07
C GLU A 141 -3.02 -13.15 16.81
N LYS A 142 -3.89 -14.01 16.27
CA LYS A 142 -3.64 -14.77 15.05
C LYS A 142 -3.46 -13.94 13.78
N ASP A 143 -3.89 -12.67 13.80
CA ASP A 143 -3.87 -11.76 12.65
C ASP A 143 -2.88 -10.60 12.88
N LYS A 144 -2.26 -10.50 14.06
CA LYS A 144 -1.29 -9.42 14.35
C LYS A 144 -0.04 -9.58 13.48
N PRO A 145 0.44 -8.50 12.83
CA PRO A 145 1.69 -8.55 12.09
C PRO A 145 2.85 -9.03 12.97
N LEU A 146 3.64 -9.98 12.47
CA LEU A 146 4.74 -10.60 13.22
C LEU A 146 6.09 -9.90 13.04
N MET A 147 6.17 -8.95 12.09
CA MET A 147 7.34 -8.10 11.88
C MET A 147 7.05 -6.70 12.42
N THR A 148 8.06 -6.00 12.90
CA THR A 148 7.98 -4.55 13.20
C THR A 148 8.15 -3.72 11.93
N THR A 149 7.91 -2.41 12.00
CA THR A 149 8.10 -1.50 10.86
C THR A 149 9.57 -1.43 10.43
N GLU A 150 10.49 -1.38 11.39
CA GLU A 150 11.93 -1.33 11.16
C GLU A 150 12.43 -2.59 10.46
N GLN A 151 11.94 -3.77 10.88
CA GLN A 151 12.27 -5.04 10.23
C GLN A 151 11.78 -5.06 8.77
N VAL A 152 10.57 -4.58 8.51
CA VAL A 152 10.03 -4.49 7.14
C VAL A 152 10.87 -3.52 6.30
N GLN A 153 11.22 -2.36 6.85
CA GLN A 153 12.03 -1.38 6.14
C GLN A 153 13.42 -1.94 5.84
N ALA A 154 14.09 -2.57 6.81
CA ALA A 154 15.42 -3.16 6.62
C ALA A 154 15.46 -4.27 5.56
N GLU A 155 14.41 -5.10 5.50
CA GLU A 155 14.36 -6.27 4.60
C GLU A 155 13.91 -5.91 3.18
N TYR A 156 12.89 -5.06 3.02
CA TYR A 156 12.17 -4.93 1.75
C TYR A 156 12.38 -3.58 1.04
N GLN A 157 12.79 -2.51 1.74
CA GLN A 157 12.75 -1.18 1.15
C GLN A 157 13.74 -0.97 -0.02
N ASP A 158 14.96 -1.53 0.08
CA ASP A 158 16.00 -1.32 -0.93
C ASP A 158 15.60 -1.99 -2.24
N GLN A 159 15.05 -3.21 -2.15
CA GLN A 159 14.55 -3.96 -3.28
C GLN A 159 13.32 -3.28 -3.91
N TYR A 160 12.41 -2.78 -3.07
CA TYR A 160 11.26 -2.03 -3.53
C TYR A 160 11.70 -0.76 -4.29
N ASP A 161 12.56 0.06 -3.70
CA ASP A 161 13.10 1.28 -4.30
C ASP A 161 13.76 1.01 -5.66
N LYS A 162 14.60 -0.03 -5.72
CA LYS A 162 15.24 -0.46 -6.97
C LYS A 162 14.22 -0.75 -8.08
N ILE A 163 13.14 -1.46 -7.74
CA ILE A 163 12.07 -1.76 -8.70
C ILE A 163 11.35 -0.46 -9.09
N MET A 164 10.94 0.37 -8.14
CA MET A 164 10.23 1.61 -8.45
C MET A 164 11.04 2.54 -9.38
N LYS A 165 12.35 2.68 -9.11
CA LYS A 165 13.28 3.42 -9.98
C LYS A 165 13.41 2.82 -11.38
N LYS A 166 13.44 1.49 -11.51
CA LYS A 166 13.46 0.80 -12.82
C LYS A 166 12.25 1.20 -13.68
N TYR A 167 11.09 1.46 -13.07
CA TYR A 167 9.89 1.92 -13.77
C TYR A 167 9.73 3.44 -13.83
N GLY A 168 10.73 4.21 -13.36
CA GLY A 168 10.71 5.67 -13.36
C GLY A 168 9.67 6.28 -12.41
N LEU A 169 9.37 5.60 -11.30
CA LEU A 169 8.41 6.07 -10.31
C LEU A 169 9.13 6.88 -9.23
N ASP A 170 8.65 8.09 -8.98
CA ASP A 170 9.02 8.87 -7.79
C ASP A 170 8.43 8.25 -6.51
N TYR A 171 8.79 8.79 -5.34
CA TYR A 171 8.34 8.22 -4.07
C TYR A 171 6.82 8.29 -3.87
N LEU A 172 6.13 9.30 -4.42
CA LEU A 172 4.68 9.37 -4.32
C LEU A 172 4.01 8.30 -5.18
N ASN A 173 4.48 8.10 -6.42
CA ASN A 173 3.99 7.04 -7.29
C ASN A 173 4.42 5.65 -6.81
N ALA A 174 5.56 5.53 -6.15
CA ALA A 174 5.98 4.34 -5.42
C ALA A 174 5.00 4.03 -4.27
N ALA A 175 4.64 5.00 -3.43
CA ALA A 175 3.62 4.79 -2.39
C ALA A 175 2.29 4.30 -2.97
N ARG A 176 1.87 4.86 -4.11
CA ARG A 176 0.67 4.43 -4.84
C ARG A 176 0.80 3.03 -5.44
N ALA A 177 1.97 2.67 -5.97
CA ALA A 177 2.25 1.29 -6.40
C ALA A 177 2.20 0.32 -5.21
N GLY A 178 2.60 0.76 -4.02
CA GLY A 178 2.47 0.00 -2.77
C GLY A 178 1.01 -0.34 -2.46
N MET A 179 0.07 0.57 -2.74
CA MET A 179 -1.37 0.26 -2.61
C MET A 179 -1.87 -0.76 -3.63
N VAL A 180 -1.26 -0.81 -4.83
CA VAL A 180 -1.53 -1.89 -5.80
C VAL A 180 -1.04 -3.23 -5.21
N VAL A 181 0.17 -3.28 -4.67
CA VAL A 181 0.71 -4.47 -3.98
C VAL A 181 -0.22 -4.91 -2.86
N SER A 182 -0.61 -3.99 -1.97
CA SER A 182 -1.55 -4.23 -0.87
C SER A 182 -2.86 -4.82 -1.36
N SER A 183 -3.44 -4.28 -2.45
CA SER A 183 -4.68 -4.80 -3.02
C SER A 183 -4.54 -6.24 -3.55
N ILE A 184 -3.40 -6.57 -4.16
CA ILE A 184 -3.12 -7.91 -4.70
C ILE A 184 -3.02 -8.94 -3.58
N VAL A 185 -2.20 -8.65 -2.55
CA VAL A 185 -2.02 -9.59 -1.43
C VAL A 185 -3.29 -9.67 -0.57
N PHE A 186 -4.02 -8.57 -0.40
CA PHE A 186 -5.33 -8.56 0.25
C PHE A 186 -6.33 -9.45 -0.49
N GLN A 187 -6.46 -9.28 -1.80
CA GLN A 187 -7.37 -10.10 -2.60
C GLN A 187 -7.06 -11.60 -2.47
N TYR A 188 -5.78 -11.98 -2.45
CA TYR A 188 -5.38 -13.36 -2.21
C TYR A 188 -5.86 -13.88 -0.85
N HIS A 189 -5.58 -13.14 0.24
CA HIS A 189 -5.93 -13.58 1.58
C HIS A 189 -7.44 -13.67 1.80
N ILE A 190 -8.21 -12.77 1.19
CA ILE A 190 -9.67 -12.78 1.32
C ILE A 190 -10.34 -13.85 0.45
N THR A 191 -9.90 -14.04 -0.79
CA THR A 191 -10.66 -14.87 -1.75
C THR A 191 -10.06 -16.23 -2.02
N SER A 192 -8.73 -16.34 -1.99
CA SER A 192 -8.01 -17.58 -2.31
C SER A 192 -7.66 -18.35 -1.04
N ALA A 193 -6.95 -17.72 -0.10
CA ALA A 193 -6.58 -18.35 1.17
C ALA A 193 -7.75 -18.40 2.15
N LYS A 194 -8.60 -17.36 2.15
CA LYS A 194 -9.77 -17.19 3.02
C LYS A 194 -9.39 -17.29 4.51
N ASP A 195 -8.27 -16.69 4.88
CA ASP A 195 -7.63 -16.86 6.18
C ASP A 195 -7.72 -15.62 7.09
N ILE A 196 -8.27 -14.52 6.58
CA ILE A 196 -8.49 -13.29 7.35
C ILE A 196 -9.83 -12.62 6.99
N ASP A 197 -10.46 -11.95 7.96
CA ASP A 197 -11.65 -11.13 7.73
C ASP A 197 -11.29 -9.88 6.90
N PRO A 198 -12.09 -9.47 5.91
CA PRO A 198 -11.80 -8.31 5.07
C PRO A 198 -11.60 -7.00 5.84
N TYR A 199 -12.34 -6.77 6.92
CA TYR A 199 -12.26 -5.54 7.69
C TYR A 199 -11.06 -5.54 8.64
N ILE A 200 -10.70 -6.71 9.18
CA ILE A 200 -9.43 -6.88 9.90
C ILE A 200 -8.25 -6.63 8.95
N GLY A 201 -8.27 -7.25 7.76
CA GLY A 201 -7.23 -7.05 6.76
C GLY A 201 -7.09 -5.60 6.30
N ALA A 202 -8.22 -4.90 6.09
CA ALA A 202 -8.22 -3.48 5.76
C ALA A 202 -7.69 -2.62 6.92
N GLY A 203 -7.99 -2.97 8.17
CA GLY A 203 -7.42 -2.35 9.36
C GLY A 203 -5.89 -2.48 9.43
N ILE A 204 -5.36 -3.67 9.15
CA ILE A 204 -3.92 -3.91 9.10
C ILE A 204 -3.25 -3.08 7.99
N ILE A 205 -3.88 -2.95 6.82
CA ILE A 205 -3.38 -2.07 5.76
C ILE A 205 -3.38 -0.61 6.22
N ALA A 206 -4.48 -0.12 6.79
CA ALA A 206 -4.58 1.26 7.26
C ALA A 206 -3.50 1.58 8.30
N MET A 207 -3.36 0.74 9.33
CA MET A 207 -2.34 0.90 10.37
C MET A 207 -0.93 0.80 9.79
N GLY A 208 -0.68 -0.14 8.87
CA GLY A 208 0.63 -0.30 8.24
C GLY A 208 1.05 0.92 7.42
N ILE A 209 0.12 1.60 6.73
CA ILE A 209 0.41 2.85 6.03
C ILE A 209 0.85 3.92 7.03
N VAL A 210 0.10 4.10 8.12
CA VAL A 210 0.38 5.11 9.14
C VAL A 210 1.73 4.85 9.80
N GLU A 211 1.99 3.62 10.21
CA GLU A 211 3.28 3.20 10.79
C GLU A 211 4.43 3.48 9.82
N GLY A 212 4.33 3.02 8.57
CA GLY A 212 5.37 3.25 7.57
C GLY A 212 5.59 4.74 7.25
N ALA A 213 4.52 5.54 7.24
CA ALA A 213 4.58 6.96 6.92
C ALA A 213 5.04 7.84 8.07
N LYS A 214 4.99 7.33 9.31
CA LYS A 214 5.39 8.06 10.52
C LYS A 214 6.68 7.53 11.16
N THR A 215 7.22 6.39 10.72
CA THR A 215 8.50 5.89 11.21
C THR A 215 9.62 6.24 10.23
N VAL A 216 10.64 6.97 10.69
CA VAL A 216 11.81 7.34 9.88
C VAL A 216 12.48 6.08 9.35
N PRO A 217 12.54 5.87 8.03
CA PRO A 217 13.15 4.67 7.48
C PRO A 217 14.68 4.77 7.51
N PRO A 218 15.40 3.63 7.52
CA PRO A 218 16.83 3.63 7.28
C PRO A 218 17.16 4.28 5.91
N PRO A 219 18.36 4.87 5.75
CA PRO A 219 18.84 5.31 4.45
C PRO A 219 18.80 4.17 3.43
N LEU A 220 18.47 4.49 2.18
CA LEU A 220 18.51 3.53 1.08
C LEU A 220 19.98 3.19 0.77
N LYS A 221 20.30 1.91 0.58
CA LYS A 221 21.67 1.49 0.24
C LYS A 221 22.08 1.89 -1.18
N SER A 222 21.10 2.15 -2.04
CA SER A 222 21.27 2.60 -3.43
C SER A 222 21.59 4.11 -3.57
N GLY A 223 22.02 4.75 -2.48
CA GLY A 223 22.33 6.19 -2.40
C GLY A 223 23.82 6.55 -2.44
N ASN A 224 24.66 5.76 -3.11
CA ASN A 224 26.02 6.13 -3.55
C ASN A 224 26.14 5.99 -5.07
#